data_AF-A0A428TS64-F1
#
_entry.id   AF-A0A428TS64-F1
#
_cell.length_a   1.000
_cell.length_b   1.000
_cell.length_c   1.000
_cell.angle_alpha   90.00
_cell.angle_beta   90.00
_cell.angle_gamma   90.00
#
_symmetry.space_group_name_H-M   'P 1'
#
loop_
_entity.id
_entity.type
_entity.pdbx_description
1 polymer ?
#
loop_
_entity_poly.entity_id
_entity_poly.type
_entity_poly.pdbx_seq_one_letter_code
_entity_poly.pdbx_strand_id
1 'polypeptide(L)'
;MGIVMPISMASGISSSILLETVMLRIGRDGLSWLTAAKTAIGMSFISMITMEAAENAVDYYLTGGTVSLDDPAFWLAAGVSIIAGFFAPLPYNYIRLRKYGKACH
;
A
#
# COMPACT_ATOMS: atom_id res chain seq x y z
N MET A 1 19.24 5.23 9.47
CA MET A 1 17.90 5.79 9.20
C MET A 1 17.44 5.63 7.75
N GLY A 2 18.30 5.81 6.73
CA GLY A 2 17.89 5.65 5.31
C GLY A 2 17.50 4.24 4.85
N ILE A 3 17.85 3.18 5.59
CA ILE A 3 17.54 1.79 5.24
C ILE A 3 16.14 1.37 5.77
N VAL A 4 15.61 2.08 6.77
CA VAL A 4 14.35 1.71 7.44
C VAL A 4 13.16 1.87 6.49
N MET A 5 13.09 2.99 5.76
CA MET A 5 12.06 3.27 4.75
C MET A 5 11.96 2.19 3.67
N PRO A 6 13.04 1.82 2.93
CA PRO A 6 12.93 0.80 1.88
C PRO A 6 12.64 -0.59 2.43
N ILE A 7 13.10 -0.95 3.63
CA ILE A 7 12.73 -2.23 4.27
C ILE A 7 11.24 -2.24 4.64
N SER A 8 10.76 -1.15 5.25
CA SER A 8 9.35 -0.99 5.63
C SER A 8 8.44 -1.14 4.40
N MET A 9 8.71 -0.36 3.34
CA MET A 9 7.95 -0.44 2.09
C MET A 9 8.03 -1.83 1.43
N ALA A 10 9.21 -2.47 1.41
CA ALA A 10 9.35 -3.82 0.85
C ALA A 10 8.50 -4.84 1.64
N SER A 11 8.45 -4.71 2.96
CA SER A 11 7.65 -5.59 3.82
C SER A 11 6.14 -5.37 3.64
N GLY A 12 5.68 -4.11 3.53
CA GLY A 12 4.29 -3.75 3.30
C GLY A 12 3.78 -4.19 1.93
N ILE A 13 4.56 -3.94 0.87
CA ILE A 13 4.25 -4.39 -0.49
C ILE A 13 4.22 -5.92 -0.57
N SER A 14 5.19 -6.61 0.05
CA SER A 14 5.23 -8.07 0.03
C SER A 14 4.02 -8.68 0.74
N SER A 15 3.66 -8.14 1.90
CA SER A 15 2.47 -8.56 2.65
C SER A 15 1.18 -8.34 1.86
N SER A 16 1.07 -7.19 1.19
CA SER A 16 -0.09 -6.83 0.35
C SER A 16 -0.24 -7.76 -0.86
N ILE A 17 0.86 -8.03 -1.58
CA ILE A 17 0.86 -8.96 -2.72
C ILE A 17 0.48 -10.37 -2.25
N LEU A 18 0.99 -10.82 -1.10
CA LEU A 18 0.62 -12.13 -0.54
C LEU A 18 -0.87 -12.19 -0.23
N LEU A 19 -1.42 -11.15 0.42
CA LEU A 19 -2.83 -11.11 0.79
C LEU A 19 -3.75 -11.07 -0.44
N GLU A 20 -3.45 -10.24 -1.44
CA GLU A 20 -4.20 -10.22 -2.70
C GLU A 20 -4.08 -11.54 -3.46
N THR A 21 -2.89 -12.15 -3.50
CA THR A 21 -2.68 -13.46 -4.15
C THR A 21 -3.52 -14.55 -3.48
N VAL A 22 -3.55 -14.57 -2.15
CA VAL A 22 -4.37 -15.51 -1.38
C VAL A 22 -5.85 -15.25 -1.60
N MET A 23 -6.28 -13.98 -1.64
CA MET A 23 -7.67 -13.61 -1.89
C MET A 23 -8.12 -13.98 -3.31
N LEU A 24 -7.29 -13.76 -4.33
CA LEU A 24 -7.58 -14.17 -5.73
C LEU A 24 -7.60 -15.69 -5.91
N ARG A 25 -6.84 -16.41 -5.09
CA ARG A 25 -6.80 -17.87 -5.08
C ARG A 25 -8.02 -18.48 -4.41
N ILE A 26 -8.33 -18.03 -3.19
CA ILE A 26 -9.38 -18.61 -2.32
C ILE A 26 -10.74 -17.96 -2.58
N GLY A 27 -10.75 -16.73 -3.09
CA GLY A 27 -11.95 -15.98 -3.42
C GLY A 27 -12.64 -16.47 -4.70
N ARG A 28 -13.53 -15.62 -5.23
CA ARG A 28 -14.43 -15.99 -6.34
C ARG A 28 -13.70 -16.36 -7.64
N ASP A 29 -12.49 -15.85 -7.85
CA ASP A 29 -11.76 -16.03 -9.10
C ASP A 29 -11.06 -17.39 -9.21
N GLY A 30 -10.80 -18.07 -8.08
CA GLY A 30 -10.28 -19.45 -8.07
C GLY A 30 -8.97 -19.66 -8.85
N LEU A 31 -8.12 -18.64 -8.94
CA LEU A 31 -6.99 -18.62 -9.87
C LEU A 31 -5.87 -19.61 -9.48
N SER A 32 -5.06 -20.03 -10.45
CA SER A 32 -3.83 -20.79 -10.16
C SER A 32 -2.84 -19.91 -9.39
N TRP A 33 -2.00 -20.47 -8.51
CA TRP A 33 -1.03 -19.69 -7.72
C TRP A 33 -0.18 -18.73 -8.55
N LEU A 34 0.28 -19.18 -9.73
CA LEU A 34 1.09 -18.36 -10.62
C LEU A 34 0.27 -17.24 -11.27
N THR A 35 -0.98 -17.52 -11.63
CA THR A 35 -1.87 -16.51 -12.24
C THR A 35 -2.31 -15.49 -11.20
N ALA A 36 -2.67 -15.92 -9.99
CA ALA A 36 -3.06 -15.03 -8.89
C ALA A 36 -1.94 -14.04 -8.53
N ALA A 37 -0.69 -14.51 -8.41
CA ALA A 37 0.45 -13.64 -8.11
C ALA A 37 0.72 -12.63 -9.25
N LYS A 38 0.67 -13.09 -10.50
CA LYS A 38 0.80 -12.18 -11.67
C LYS A 38 -0.31 -11.14 -11.73
N THR A 39 -1.54 -11.54 -11.40
CA THR A 39 -2.69 -10.64 -11.38
C THR A 39 -2.57 -9.62 -10.25
N ALA A 40 -2.25 -10.05 -9.02
CA ALA A 40 -2.04 -9.16 -7.86
C ALA A 40 -0.99 -8.07 -8.16
N ILE A 41 0.18 -8.48 -8.70
CA ILE A 41 1.22 -7.53 -9.11
C ILE A 41 0.72 -6.64 -10.27
N GLY A 42 -0.01 -7.18 -11.24
CA GLY A 42 -0.46 -6.44 -12.41
C GLY A 42 -1.55 -5.40 -12.14
N MET A 43 -2.41 -5.62 -11.13
CA MET A 43 -3.58 -4.78 -10.88
C MET A 43 -3.30 -3.60 -9.95
N SER A 44 -2.49 -3.81 -8.91
CA SER A 44 -2.41 -2.90 -7.75
C SER A 44 -1.01 -2.39 -7.43
N PHE A 45 0.06 -2.87 -8.09
CA PHE A 45 1.44 -2.60 -7.63
C PHE A 45 1.84 -1.13 -7.58
N ILE A 46 1.46 -0.31 -8.58
CA ILE A 46 1.76 1.13 -8.58
C ILE A 46 1.00 1.85 -7.45
N SER A 47 -0.26 1.46 -7.22
CA SER A 47 -1.07 1.99 -6.12
C SER A 47 -0.49 1.61 -4.76
N MET A 48 -0.03 0.36 -4.59
CA MET A 48 0.66 -0.09 -3.37
C MET A 48 1.92 0.71 -3.10
N ILE A 49 2.80 0.90 -4.09
CA ILE A 49 4.00 1.72 -3.92
C ILE A 49 3.64 3.14 -3.51
N THR A 50 2.62 3.72 -4.15
CA THR A 50 2.20 5.11 -3.87
C THR A 50 1.63 5.25 -2.46
N MET A 51 0.82 4.29 -2.03
CA MET A 51 0.23 4.23 -0.69
C MET A 51 1.33 4.07 0.37
N GLU A 52 2.17 3.05 0.25
CA GLU A 52 3.26 2.77 1.19
C GLU A 52 4.26 3.92 1.28
N ALA A 53 4.57 4.57 0.16
CA ALA A 53 5.44 5.74 0.16
C ALA A 53 4.81 6.92 0.91
N ALA A 54 3.50 7.15 0.73
CA ALA A 54 2.79 8.23 1.41
C ALA A 54 2.67 7.97 2.91
N GLU A 55 2.34 6.73 3.31
CA GLU A 55 2.23 6.32 4.70
C GLU A 55 3.57 6.46 5.42
N ASN A 56 4.64 5.91 4.85
CA ASN A 56 5.97 6.01 5.44
C ASN A 56 6.48 7.47 5.46
N ALA A 57 6.14 8.30 4.46
CA ALA A 57 6.53 9.71 4.45
C ALA A 57 5.78 10.53 5.51
N VAL A 58 4.46 10.33 5.66
CA VAL A 58 3.65 11.03 6.66
C VAL A 58 4.01 10.59 8.06
N ASP A 59 4.20 9.28 8.27
CA ASP A 59 4.67 8.75 9.55
C ASP A 59 6.04 9.33 9.91
N TYR A 60 7.01 9.28 8.99
CA TYR A 60 8.33 9.85 9.21
C TYR A 60 8.29 11.37 9.50
N TYR A 61 7.40 12.10 8.84
CA TYR A 61 7.24 13.54 9.07
C TYR A 61 6.67 13.85 10.47
N LEU A 62 5.74 13.02 10.97
CA LEU A 62 5.05 13.24 12.24
C LEU A 62 5.80 12.66 13.44
N THR A 63 6.48 11.53 13.28
CA THR A 63 7.19 10.84 14.37
C THR A 63 8.71 11.04 14.31
N GLY A 64 9.25 11.61 13.23
CA GLY A 64 10.70 11.75 13.04
C GLY A 64 11.44 10.40 12.93
N GLY A 65 10.72 9.29 12.78
CA GLY A 65 11.28 7.93 12.80
C GLY A 65 11.50 7.36 14.20
N THR A 66 10.94 7.96 15.26
CA THR A 66 10.96 7.39 16.61
C THR A 66 9.70 6.57 16.86
N VAL A 67 9.88 5.27 17.16
CA VAL A 67 8.76 4.37 17.49
C VAL A 67 8.52 4.44 19.00
N SER A 68 7.51 5.22 19.40
CA SER A 68 7.10 5.38 20.80
C SER A 68 5.68 4.84 20.98
N LEU A 69 5.56 3.55 21.32
CA LEU A 69 4.25 2.89 21.48
C LEU A 69 3.47 3.40 22.71
N ASP A 70 4.18 3.98 23.68
CA ASP A 70 3.61 4.56 24.90
C ASP A 70 3.00 5.95 24.69
N ASP A 71 3.31 6.61 23.57
CA ASP A 71 2.84 7.96 23.27
C ASP A 71 1.52 7.95 22.49
N PRO A 72 0.45 8.62 22.97
CA PRO A 72 -0.79 8.77 22.21
C PRO A 72 -0.60 9.49 20.86
N ALA A 73 0.41 10.34 20.77
CA ALA A 73 0.77 11.05 19.54
C ALA A 73 1.22 10.10 18.42
N PHE A 74 1.86 8.98 18.76
CA PHE A 74 2.26 7.96 17.79
C PHE A 74 1.05 7.31 17.13
N TRP A 75 0.01 6.99 17.90
CA TRP A 75 -1.23 6.42 17.38
C TRP A 75 -2.03 7.40 16.53
N LEU A 76 -2.01 8.69 16.88
CA LEU A 76 -2.58 9.75 16.03
C LEU A 76 -1.81 9.88 14.72
N ALA A 77 -0.47 9.86 14.77
CA ALA A 77 0.36 9.88 13.57
C ALA A 77 0.09 8.67 12.65
N ALA A 78 -0.02 7.47 13.23
CA ALA A 78 -0.42 6.27 12.50
C ALA A 78 -1.80 6.42 11.85
N GLY A 79 -2.78 6.99 12.56
CA GLY A 79 -4.10 7.27 12.00
C GLY A 79 -4.07 8.24 10.82
N VAL A 80 -3.31 9.33 10.93
CA VAL A 80 -3.14 10.31 9.84
C VAL A 80 -2.38 9.70 8.66
N SER A 81 -1.38 8.86 8.93
CA SER A 81 -0.62 8.13 7.93
C SER A 81 -1.53 7.22 7.10
N ILE A 82 -2.38 6.40 7.73
CA ILE A 82 -3.36 5.53 7.05
C ILE A 82 -4.30 6.35 6.16
N ILE A 83 -4.80 7.49 6.65
CA ILE A 83 -5.68 8.36 5.87
C ILE A 83 -4.93 8.89 4.63
N ALA A 84 -3.70 9.37 4.81
CA ALA A 84 -2.89 9.85 3.70
C ALA A 84 -2.59 8.75 2.67
N GLY A 85 -2.24 7.54 3.14
CA GLY A 85 -2.05 6.35 2.33
C GLY A 85 -3.27 6.03 1.46
N PHE A 86 -4.46 6.05 2.06
CA PHE A 86 -5.71 5.80 1.34
C PHE A 86 -5.99 6.83 0.24
N PHE A 87 -5.72 8.11 0.50
CA PHE A 87 -5.96 9.17 -0.48
C PHE A 87 -4.86 9.27 -1.55
N ALA A 88 -3.64 8.84 -1.27
CA ALA A 88 -2.49 8.96 -2.17
C ALA A 88 -2.63 8.29 -3.55
N PRO A 89 -3.19 7.07 -3.69
CA PRO A 89 -3.35 6.43 -5.00
C PRO A 89 -4.58 6.95 -5.77
N LEU A 90 -5.50 7.68 -5.15
CA LEU A 90 -6.75 8.13 -5.79
C LEU A 90 -6.54 9.06 -6.99
N PRO A 91 -5.68 10.11 -6.94
CA PRO A 91 -5.43 10.97 -8.10
C PRO A 91 -4.87 10.18 -9.29
N TYR A 92 -3.96 9.24 -9.02
CA TYR A 92 -3.38 8.38 -10.05
C TYR A 92 -4.44 7.48 -10.69
N ASN A 93 -5.24 6.79 -9.88
CA ASN A 93 -6.32 5.93 -10.35
C ASN A 93 -7.38 6.72 -11.12
N TYR A 94 -7.72 7.92 -10.65
CA TYR A 94 -8.70 8.79 -11.31
C TYR A 94 -8.24 9.27 -12.69
N ILE A 95 -6.98 9.74 -12.81
CA ILE A 95 -6.41 10.17 -14.11
C ILE A 95 -6.36 8.99 -15.08
N ARG A 96 -5.96 7.81 -14.59
CA ARG A 96 -5.88 6.60 -15.41
C ARG A 96 -7.25 6.17 -15.91
N LEU A 97 -8.27 6.20 -15.05
CA LEU A 97 -9.64 5.89 -15.41
C LEU A 97 -10.18 6.89 -16.45
N ARG A 98 -9.98 8.19 -16.23
CA ARG A 98 -10.48 9.25 -17.11
C ARG A 98 -9.80 9.25 -18.49
N LYS A 99 -8.51 8.94 -18.55
CA LYS A 99 -7.71 9.00 -19.78
C LYS A 99 -7.71 7.69 -20.58
N TYR A 100 -7.74 6.54 -19.90
CA TYR A 100 -7.60 5.24 -20.55
C TYR A 100 -8.85 4.35 -20.43
N GLY A 101 -9.88 4.77 -19.69
CA GLY A 101 -11.10 3.99 -19.47
C GLY A 101 -10.88 2.67 -18.72
N LYS A 102 -9.71 2.47 -18.10
CA LYS A 102 -9.36 1.24 -17.40
C LYS A 102 -9.48 1.43 -15.89
N ALA A 103 -10.48 0.82 -15.28
CA ALA A 103 -10.54 0.62 -13.83
C ALA A 103 -9.54 -0.48 -13.41
N CYS A 104 -9.12 -0.46 -12.15
CA CYS A 104 -8.32 -1.54 -11.54
C CYS A 104 -9.19 -2.71 -11.05
N HIS A 105 -10.49 -2.72 -11.38
CA HIS A 105 -11.48 -3.66 -10.86
C HIS A 105 -12.47 -4.03 -11.96
#